data_AF-A0A914K517-F1
#
_entry.id   AF-A0A914K517-F1
#
_cell.length_a   1.000
_cell.length_b   1.000
_cell.length_c   1.000
_cell.angle_alpha   90.00
_cell.angle_beta   90.00
_cell.angle_gamma   90.00
#
_symmetry.space_group_name_H-M   'P 1'
#
loop_
_entity.id
_entity.type
_entity.pdbx_description
1 polymer ?
#
loop_
_entity_poly.entity_id
_entity_poly.type
_entity_poly.pdbx_seq_one_letter_code
_entity_poly.pdbx_strand_id
1 'polypeptide(L)'
;MATSLLFWGLYLANPEFVVPKWAVNMIPRWHNHVTHTAPIMFLLIDTILTCHHAPNRKTGSIVIWGLYFFYLGIIFTVRTVYGHWLYPVFNHLSNEMIFVFLASGGIALWFLYLIGDGLNAMLWGEAPHSNPTPASAKKD
;
A
#
# COMPACT_ATOMS: atom_id res chain seq x y z
N MET A 1 -0.91 3.24 5.05
CA MET A 1 -1.63 2.13 5.70
C MET A 1 -1.02 0.76 5.41
N ALA A 2 -1.00 0.29 4.15
CA ALA A 2 -0.56 -1.08 3.83
C ALA A 2 0.86 -1.42 4.31
N THR A 3 1.83 -0.54 4.08
CA THR A 3 3.22 -0.73 4.52
C THR A 3 3.36 -0.80 6.04
N SER A 4 2.61 0.01 6.77
CA SER A 4 2.55 0.01 8.25
C SER A 4 1.99 -1.30 8.79
N LEU A 5 0.86 -1.75 8.23
CA LEU A 5 0.21 -3.00 8.64
C LEU A 5 1.10 -4.21 8.35
N LEU A 6 1.70 -4.26 7.17
CA LEU A 6 2.62 -5.32 6.79
C LEU A 6 3.86 -5.33 7.69
N PHE A 7 4.46 -4.17 7.93
CA PHE A 7 5.60 -4.03 8.81
C PHE A 7 5.28 -4.56 10.21
N TRP A 8 4.25 -4.05 10.87
CA TRP A 8 3.93 -4.43 12.24
C TRP A 8 3.49 -5.88 12.34
N GLY A 9 2.73 -6.40 11.37
CA GLY A 9 2.34 -7.81 11.31
C GLY A 9 3.55 -8.75 11.25
N LEU A 10 4.52 -8.46 10.38
CA LEU A 10 5.75 -9.26 10.28
C LEU A 10 6.69 -9.02 11.48
N TYR A 11 6.84 -7.78 11.91
CA TYR A 11 7.77 -7.39 12.98
C TYR A 11 7.37 -7.99 14.33
N LEU A 12 6.07 -8.06 14.64
CA LEU A 12 5.56 -8.70 15.85
C LEU A 12 5.74 -10.22 15.82
N ALA A 13 5.67 -10.84 14.62
CA ALA A 13 5.92 -12.27 14.47
C ALA A 13 7.41 -12.61 14.60
N ASN A 14 8.26 -11.95 13.82
CA ASN A 14 9.71 -12.01 13.94
C ASN A 14 10.36 -10.80 13.22
N PRO A 15 11.09 -9.93 13.94
CA PRO A 15 11.78 -8.78 13.33
C PRO A 15 12.72 -9.13 12.18
N GLU A 16 13.30 -10.33 12.17
CA GLU A 16 14.21 -10.79 11.10
C GLU A 16 13.51 -10.94 9.74
N PHE A 17 12.19 -11.04 9.71
CA PHE A 17 11.42 -11.12 8.46
C PHE A 17 11.39 -9.81 7.67
N VAL A 18 11.57 -8.68 8.36
CA VAL A 18 11.47 -7.35 7.76
C VAL A 18 12.85 -6.82 7.40
N VAL A 19 13.81 -6.92 8.32
CA VAL A 19 15.15 -6.34 8.16
C VAL A 19 16.21 -7.41 8.41
N PRO A 20 17.11 -7.67 7.45
CA PRO A 20 18.19 -8.63 7.64
C PRO A 20 19.23 -8.10 8.63
N LYS A 21 19.92 -9.00 9.34
CA LYS A 21 20.87 -8.66 10.42
C LYS A 21 21.92 -7.63 10.04
N TRP A 22 22.42 -7.68 8.80
CA TRP A 22 23.41 -6.71 8.30
C TRP A 22 22.85 -5.28 8.21
N ALA A 23 21.56 -5.12 7.89
CA ALA A 23 20.90 -3.83 7.75
C ALA A 23 20.44 -3.24 9.09
N VAL A 24 20.23 -4.08 10.12
CA VAL A 24 19.83 -3.63 11.47
C VAL A 24 20.86 -2.66 12.07
N ASN A 25 22.14 -2.83 11.75
CA ASN A 25 23.21 -1.95 12.25
C ASN A 25 23.32 -0.63 11.48
N MET A 26 22.73 -0.54 10.28
CA MET A 26 22.76 0.65 9.44
C MET A 26 21.57 1.57 9.71
N ILE A 27 20.41 1.00 10.07
CA ILE A 27 19.16 1.73 10.26
C ILE A 27 18.83 1.79 11.76
N PRO A 28 18.86 2.99 12.37
CA PRO A 28 18.45 3.14 13.77
C PRO A 28 17.03 2.62 14.00
N ARG A 29 16.83 1.86 15.09
CA ARG A 29 15.52 1.23 15.39
C ARG A 29 14.36 2.24 15.42
N TRP A 30 14.58 3.40 16.04
CA TRP A 30 13.57 4.45 16.10
C TRP A 30 13.20 4.95 14.70
N HIS A 31 14.17 5.08 13.80
CA HIS A 31 13.93 5.52 12.43
C HIS A 31 13.08 4.48 11.70
N ASN A 32 13.45 3.20 11.82
CA ASN A 32 12.67 2.09 11.27
C ASN A 32 11.21 2.09 11.80
N HIS A 33 10.99 2.33 13.09
CA HIS A 33 9.64 2.37 13.65
C HIS A 33 8.85 3.60 13.19
N VAL A 34 9.49 4.77 13.10
CA VAL A 34 8.85 6.02 12.65
C VAL A 34 8.39 5.91 11.20
N THR A 35 9.23 5.39 10.30
CA THR A 35 8.86 5.21 8.88
C THR A 35 7.67 4.29 8.70
N HIS A 36 7.42 3.37 9.65
CA HIS A 36 6.31 2.42 9.58
C HIS A 36 5.11 2.77 10.47
N THR A 37 5.20 3.78 11.35
CA THR A 37 4.09 4.21 12.23
C THR A 37 3.53 5.56 11.82
N ALA A 38 4.41 6.53 11.56
CA ALA A 38 4.04 7.90 11.25
C ALA A 38 3.10 8.03 10.03
N PRO A 39 3.27 7.26 8.93
CA PRO A 39 2.37 7.37 7.78
C PRO A 39 0.91 7.07 8.10
N ILE A 40 0.62 6.12 9.01
CA ILE A 40 -0.77 5.86 9.43
C ILE A 40 -1.33 7.06 10.21
N MET A 41 -0.54 7.61 11.14
CA MET A 41 -0.99 8.72 11.96
C MET A 41 -1.26 9.96 11.12
N PHE A 42 -0.33 10.34 10.25
CA PHE A 42 -0.49 11.50 9.39
C PHE A 42 -1.63 11.32 8.38
N LEU A 43 -1.80 10.12 7.81
CA LEU A 43 -2.89 9.86 6.89
C LEU A 43 -4.28 9.96 7.56
N LEU A 44 -4.41 9.50 8.81
CA LEU A 44 -5.66 9.62 9.56
C LEU A 44 -5.97 11.07 9.89
N ILE A 45 -4.98 11.82 10.38
CA ILE A 45 -5.12 13.26 10.66
C ILE A 45 -5.52 14.01 9.38
N ASP A 46 -4.84 13.74 8.27
CA ASP A 46 -5.10 14.38 7.00
C ASP A 46 -6.51 14.04 6.45
N THR A 47 -6.94 12.78 6.55
CA THR A 47 -8.31 12.38 6.17
C THR A 47 -9.38 13.12 7.00
N ILE A 48 -9.10 13.39 8.28
CA ILE A 48 -10.03 14.11 9.19
C ILE A 48 -10.04 15.62 8.91
N LEU A 49 -8.91 16.20 8.51
CA LEU A 49 -8.76 17.65 8.33
C LEU A 49 -8.99 18.12 6.89
N THR A 50 -8.85 17.23 5.91
CA THR A 50 -8.82 17.55 4.49
C THR A 50 -9.86 16.72 3.73
N CYS A 51 -10.77 17.40 3.03
CA CYS A 51 -11.62 16.75 2.03
C CYS A 51 -10.79 16.47 0.77
N HIS A 52 -10.60 15.19 0.45
CA HIS A 52 -9.83 14.79 -0.73
C HIS A 52 -10.72 14.67 -1.95
N HIS A 53 -10.35 15.34 -3.05
CA HIS A 53 -10.97 15.19 -4.36
C HIS A 53 -10.18 14.17 -5.20
N ALA A 54 -10.31 12.89 -4.85
CA ALA A 54 -9.68 11.81 -5.60
C ALA A 54 -10.35 11.62 -6.98
N PRO A 55 -9.62 11.13 -8.00
CA PRO A 55 -10.23 10.70 -9.24
C PRO A 55 -11.20 9.53 -9.00
N ASN A 56 -12.06 9.25 -9.98
CA ASN A 56 -13.05 8.18 -9.83
C ASN A 56 -12.41 6.83 -9.44
N ARG A 57 -13.22 5.97 -8.80
CA ARG A 57 -12.75 4.68 -8.25
C ARG A 57 -12.03 3.79 -9.25
N LYS A 58 -12.43 3.83 -10.53
CA LYS A 58 -11.78 3.04 -11.59
C LYS A 58 -10.37 3.55 -11.85
N THR A 59 -10.20 4.85 -12.04
CA THR A 59 -8.89 5.48 -12.23
C THR A 59 -8.00 5.25 -11.01
N GLY A 60 -8.50 5.47 -9.79
CA GLY A 60 -7.72 5.21 -8.58
C GLY A 60 -7.32 3.74 -8.44
N SER A 61 -8.20 2.80 -8.78
CA SER A 61 -7.87 1.36 -8.79
C SER A 61 -6.77 1.03 -9.80
N ILE A 62 -6.82 1.59 -11.02
CA ILE A 62 -5.78 1.42 -12.04
C ILE A 62 -4.43 1.90 -11.53
N VAL A 63 -4.41 3.07 -10.88
CA VAL A 63 -3.18 3.63 -10.30
C VAL A 63 -2.63 2.73 -9.19
N ILE A 64 -3.48 2.25 -8.27
CA ILE A 64 -3.06 1.35 -7.19
C ILE A 64 -2.48 0.04 -7.74
N TRP A 65 -3.15 -0.59 -8.70
CA TRP A 65 -2.63 -1.80 -9.34
C TRP A 65 -1.35 -1.54 -10.14
N GLY A 66 -1.27 -0.44 -10.86
CA GLY A 66 -0.06 -0.04 -11.58
C GLY A 66 1.15 0.11 -10.66
N LEU A 67 1.00 0.81 -9.54
CA LEU A 67 2.04 0.94 -8.52
C LEU A 67 2.41 -0.40 -7.89
N TYR A 68 1.41 -1.25 -7.61
CA TYR A 68 1.62 -2.57 -7.05
C TYR A 68 2.44 -3.47 -7.99
N PHE A 69 2.07 -3.57 -9.26
CA PHE A 69 2.82 -4.38 -10.24
C PHE A 69 4.20 -3.81 -10.56
N PHE A 70 4.33 -2.48 -10.59
CA PHE A 70 5.65 -1.84 -10.70
C PHE A 70 6.56 -2.26 -9.54
N TYR A 71 6.03 -2.26 -8.31
CA TYR A 71 6.79 -2.69 -7.14
C TYR A 71 7.10 -4.19 -7.13
N LEU A 72 6.19 -5.04 -7.60
CA LEU A 72 6.49 -6.46 -7.84
C LEU A 72 7.65 -6.62 -8.84
N GLY A 73 7.68 -5.80 -9.89
CA GLY A 73 8.80 -5.73 -10.82
C GLY A 73 10.12 -5.52 -10.09
N ILE A 74 10.19 -4.55 -9.18
CA ILE A 74 11.39 -4.31 -8.36
C ILE A 74 11.75 -5.54 -7.53
N ILE A 75 10.80 -6.15 -6.81
CA ILE A 75 11.05 -7.36 -5.99
C ILE A 75 11.66 -8.48 -6.85
N PHE A 76 11.07 -8.77 -8.00
CA PHE A 76 11.54 -9.84 -8.87
C PHE A 76 12.84 -9.50 -9.57
N THR A 77 13.05 -8.25 -10.00
CA THR A 77 14.35 -7.79 -10.52
C THR A 77 15.45 -7.97 -9.47
N VAL A 78 15.19 -7.64 -8.21
CA VAL A 78 16.20 -7.84 -7.16
C VAL A 78 16.53 -9.32 -7.01
N ARG A 79 15.51 -10.18 -7.02
CA ARG A 79 15.68 -11.63 -6.94
C ARG A 79 16.47 -12.20 -8.11
N THR A 80 16.20 -11.79 -9.33
CA THR A 80 16.82 -12.35 -10.54
C THR A 80 18.21 -11.79 -10.81
N VAL A 81 18.44 -10.50 -10.55
CA VAL A 81 19.71 -9.82 -10.84
C VAL A 81 20.73 -9.99 -9.71
N TYR A 82 20.31 -9.81 -8.45
CA TYR A 82 21.24 -9.85 -7.31
C TYR A 82 21.18 -11.16 -6.52
N GLY A 83 20.32 -12.09 -6.92
CA GLY A 83 20.28 -13.45 -6.37
C GLY A 83 19.71 -13.57 -4.95
N HIS A 84 19.20 -12.51 -4.36
CA HIS A 84 18.59 -12.52 -3.02
C HIS A 84 17.21 -11.85 -3.03
N TRP A 85 16.37 -12.20 -2.06
CA TRP A 85 15.07 -11.56 -1.90
C TRP A 85 15.20 -10.18 -1.27
N LEU A 86 14.45 -9.22 -1.81
CA LEU A 86 14.36 -7.86 -1.25
C LEU A 86 13.87 -7.88 0.20
N TYR A 87 12.97 -8.81 0.53
CA TYR A 87 12.47 -9.04 1.89
C TYR A 87 12.89 -10.42 2.40
N PRO A 88 13.53 -10.50 3.60
CA PRO A 88 14.02 -11.77 4.14
C PRO A 88 12.94 -12.84 4.31
N VAL A 89 11.69 -12.45 4.60
CA VAL A 89 10.55 -13.37 4.76
C VAL A 89 10.41 -14.36 3.60
N PHE A 90 10.72 -13.96 2.37
CA PHE A 90 10.61 -14.82 1.19
C PHE A 90 11.64 -15.95 1.16
N ASN A 91 12.73 -15.87 1.94
CA ASN A 91 13.65 -17.00 2.09
C ASN A 91 13.05 -18.14 2.95
N HIS A 92 11.99 -17.86 3.70
CA HIS A 92 11.34 -18.81 4.60
C HIS A 92 10.05 -19.41 4.01
N LEU A 93 9.69 -19.03 2.78
CA LEU A 93 8.44 -19.40 2.14
C LEU A 93 8.72 -20.22 0.88
N SER A 94 7.86 -21.19 0.59
CA SER A 94 7.86 -21.86 -0.72
C SER A 94 7.40 -20.90 -1.81
N ASN A 95 7.63 -21.24 -3.08
CA ASN A 95 7.21 -20.39 -4.20
C ASN A 95 5.68 -20.19 -4.23
N GLU A 96 4.92 -21.23 -3.86
CA GLU A 96 3.47 -21.18 -3.75
C GLU A 96 3.03 -20.22 -2.63
N MET A 97 3.69 -20.28 -1.48
CA MET A 97 3.43 -19.37 -0.37
C MET A 97 3.80 -17.93 -0.70
N ILE A 98 4.88 -17.69 -1.44
CA ILE A 98 5.23 -16.34 -1.94
C ILE A 98 4.14 -15.82 -2.86
N PHE A 99 3.65 -16.65 -3.79
CA PHE A 99 2.55 -16.26 -4.68
C PHE A 99 1.30 -15.86 -3.89
N VAL A 100 0.89 -16.68 -2.92
CA VAL A 100 -0.27 -16.39 -2.05
C VAL A 100 -0.04 -15.13 -1.22
N PHE A 101 1.16 -14.95 -0.66
CA PHE A 101 1.53 -13.77 0.13
C PHE A 101 1.44 -12.49 -0.70
N LEU A 102 2.00 -12.49 -1.91
CA LEU A 102 1.92 -11.35 -2.82
C LEU A 102 0.46 -11.11 -3.24
N ALA A 103 -0.26 -12.13 -3.70
CA ALA A 103 -1.66 -11.99 -4.13
C ALA A 103 -2.55 -11.41 -3.02
N SER A 104 -2.46 -11.94 -1.80
CA SER A 104 -3.19 -11.43 -0.64
C SER A 104 -2.77 -10.01 -0.27
N GLY A 105 -1.48 -9.68 -0.34
CA GLY A 105 -0.97 -8.32 -0.12
C GLY A 105 -1.52 -7.30 -1.14
N GLY A 106 -1.61 -7.68 -2.42
CA GLY A 106 -2.21 -6.84 -3.46
C GLY A 106 -3.70 -6.61 -3.24
N ILE A 107 -4.45 -7.66 -2.90
CA ILE A 107 -5.88 -7.57 -2.56
C ILE A 107 -6.08 -6.67 -1.33
N ALA A 108 -5.27 -6.86 -0.27
CA ALA A 108 -5.33 -6.05 0.93
C ALA A 108 -5.02 -4.58 0.65
N LEU A 109 -4.02 -4.28 -0.19
CA LEU A 109 -3.71 -2.92 -0.62
C LEU A 109 -4.90 -2.26 -1.33
N TRP A 110 -5.51 -2.98 -2.28
CA TRP A 110 -6.68 -2.48 -3.00
C TRP A 110 -7.88 -2.26 -2.07
N PHE A 111 -8.10 -3.17 -1.11
CA PHE A 111 -9.17 -3.03 -0.12
C PHE A 111 -8.94 -1.82 0.82
N LEU A 112 -7.71 -1.59 1.27
CA LEU A 112 -7.35 -0.41 2.07
C LEU A 112 -7.57 0.90 1.31
N TYR A 113 -7.35 0.90 0.00
CA TYR A 113 -7.69 2.04 -0.85
C TYR A 113 -9.20 2.31 -0.85
N LEU A 114 -10.04 1.27 -0.99
CA LEU A 114 -11.50 1.42 -0.91
C LEU A 114 -11.97 1.91 0.45
N ILE A 115 -11.35 1.45 1.54
CA ILE A 115 -11.62 1.96 2.89
C ILE A 115 -11.28 3.45 2.96
N GLY A 116 -10.13 3.87 2.47
CA GLY A 116 -9.73 5.28 2.46
C GLY A 116 -10.72 6.17 1.69
N ASP A 117 -11.11 5.74 0.49
CA ASP A 117 -12.12 6.44 -0.32
C ASP A 117 -13.49 6.50 0.38
N GLY A 118 -13.92 5.39 1.00
CA GLY A 118 -15.15 5.32 1.77
C GLY A 118 -15.14 6.21 3.02
N LEU A 119 -14.03 6.27 3.75
CA LEU A 119 -13.86 7.16 4.91
C LEU A 119 -13.94 8.63 4.50
N ASN A 120 -13.29 9.00 3.39
CA ASN A 120 -13.38 10.36 2.86
C ASN A 120 -14.82 10.73 2.49
N ALA A 121 -15.54 9.83 1.79
CA ALA A 121 -16.94 10.05 1.43
C ALA A 121 -17.88 10.10 2.66
N MET A 122 -17.61 9.32 3.71
CA MET A 122 -18.39 9.34 4.94
C MET A 122 -18.21 10.64 5.73
N LEU A 123 -16.99 11.18 5.78
CA LEU A 123 -16.70 12.41 6.52
C LEU A 123 -17.16 13.67 5.79
N TRP A 124 -17.03 13.70 4.46
CA TRP A 124 -17.17 14.92 3.66
C TRP A 124 -18.32 14.87 2.64
N GLY A 125 -19.02 13.73 2.52
CA GLY A 125 -20.01 13.49 1.48
C GLY A 125 -19.40 13.04 0.15
N GLU A 126 -20.23 12.78 -0.86
CA GLU A 126 -19.71 12.52 -2.20
C GLU A 126 -19.07 13.80 -2.76
N ALA A 127 -17.76 13.73 -3.04
CA ALA A 127 -17.05 14.84 -3.67
C ALA A 127 -17.73 15.22 -5.00
N PRO A 128 -17.83 16.51 -5.38
CA PRO A 128 -18.66 17.01 -6.51
C PRO A 128 -18.34 16.46 -7.92
N HIS A 129 -17.39 15.52 -8.04
CA HIS A 129 -16.92 14.96 -9.30
C HIS A 129 -17.05 13.41 -9.37
N SER A 130 -17.70 12.78 -8.37
CA SER A 130 -18.07 11.34 -8.44
C SER A 130 -19.13 11.06 -9.51
N ASN A 131 -19.91 12.09 -9.88
CA ASN A 131 -20.81 12.01 -11.02
C ASN A 131 -20.06 12.42 -12.29
N PRO A 132 -19.98 11.56 -13.32
CA PRO A 132 -19.68 12.05 -14.65
C PRO A 132 -20.74 13.11 -14.95
N THR A 133 -20.30 14.35 -15.19
CA THR A 133 -21.16 15.41 -15.71
C THR A 133 -22.01 14.78 -16.81
N PRO A 134 -23.35 14.79 -16.72
CA PRO A 134 -24.16 14.26 -17.81
C PRO A 134 -23.71 15.01 -19.06
N ALA A 135 -23.18 14.24 -20.02
CA ALA A 135 -22.80 14.78 -21.31
C ALA A 135 -23.93 15.69 -21.75
N SER A 136 -23.57 16.96 -21.96
CA SER A 136 -24.46 18.03 -22.39
C SER A 136 -25.63 17.46 -23.17
N ALA A 137 -26.84 17.65 -22.64
CA ALA A 137 -28.05 17.44 -23.40
C ALA A 137 -27.84 18.08 -24.78
N LYS A 138 -27.65 17.25 -25.79
CA LYS A 138 -27.79 17.66 -27.19
C LYS A 138 -29.27 17.96 -27.32
N LYS A 139 -29.63 19.21 -27.05
CA LYS A 139 -30.75 19.86 -27.73
C LYS A 139 -30.35 19.86 -29.21
N ASP A 140 -31.08 19.08 -29.99
CA ASP A 140 -31.61 19.43 -31.31
C ASP A 140 -32.77 18.47 -31.61
#